data_AF-A0AAU8FY47-F1
#
_entry.id   AF-A0AAU8FY47-F1
#
_cell.length_a   1.000
_cell.length_b   1.000
_cell.length_c   1.000
_cell.angle_alpha   90.00
_cell.angle_beta   90.00
_cell.angle_gamma   90.00
#
_symmetry.space_group_name_H-M   'P 1'
#
loop_
_entity.id
_entity.type
_entity.pdbx_description
1 polymer ?
#
loop_
_entity_poly.entity_id
_entity_poly.type
_entity_poly.pdbx_seq_one_letter_code
_entity_poly.pdbx_strand_id
1 'polypeptide(L)'
;MSTETLERPSTTVEVVTVRHVEITDEHVQNIIDIAGYWMTYWAASAPREAWKEGDAFVFVEVGDGDDEVTHHLTGEQIRQAWAEIAAGDHSAISNEILAQFAEALDAGEPDLIDAEAADVLVQIAALGKVVYG
;
A
#
# COMPACT_ATOMS: atom_id res chain seq x y z
N MET A 1 33.83 48.42 25.21
CA MET A 1 32.52 47.72 25.26
C MET A 1 32.36 47.03 23.92
N SER A 2 32.63 45.73 23.88
CA SER A 2 32.55 44.93 22.65
C SER A 2 31.14 44.36 22.53
N THR A 3 30.47 44.66 21.43
CA THR A 3 29.18 44.05 21.08
C THR A 3 29.46 42.71 20.40
N GLU A 4 29.20 41.61 21.10
CA GLU A 4 29.14 40.27 20.53
C GLU A 4 27.91 40.17 19.61
N THR A 5 28.15 40.04 18.31
CA THR A 5 27.12 39.67 17.33
C THR A 5 26.90 38.16 17.45
N LEU A 6 25.79 37.76 18.08
CA LEU A 6 25.32 36.38 18.09
C LEU A 6 24.82 36.02 16.68
N GLU A 7 25.67 35.34 15.90
CA GLU A 7 25.26 34.64 14.69
C GLU A 7 24.34 33.49 15.08
N ARG A 8 23.05 33.61 14.77
CA ARG A 8 22.11 32.49 14.90
C ARG A 8 22.45 31.45 13.83
N PRO A 9 22.58 30.15 14.15
CA PRO A 9 22.67 29.13 13.13
C PRO A 9 21.36 29.13 12.33
N SER A 10 21.46 29.40 11.03
CA SER A 10 20.37 29.22 10.09
C SER A 10 20.07 27.73 10.00
N THR A 11 19.03 27.27 10.69
CA THR A 11 18.51 25.91 10.50
C THR A 11 17.97 25.81 9.08
N THR A 12 18.74 25.20 8.19
CA THR A 12 18.26 24.73 6.90
C THR A 12 17.15 23.72 7.19
N VAL A 13 15.90 24.13 7.04
CA VAL A 13 14.78 23.21 6.98
C VAL A 13 14.88 22.56 5.61
N GLU A 14 15.45 21.36 5.56
CA GLU A 14 15.27 20.51 4.39
C GLU A 14 13.78 20.22 4.28
N VAL A 15 13.13 20.89 3.32
CA VAL A 15 11.80 20.52 2.88
C VAL A 15 11.97 19.19 2.17
N VAL A 16 11.89 18.10 2.94
CA VAL A 16 11.71 16.76 2.38
C VAL A 16 10.39 16.83 1.65
N THR A 17 10.48 17.02 0.34
CA THR A 17 9.30 16.98 -0.53
C THR A 17 8.92 15.51 -0.55
N VAL A 18 7.95 15.12 0.29
CA VAL A 18 7.30 13.83 0.16
C VAL A 18 6.71 13.85 -1.25
N ARG A 19 7.34 13.12 -2.16
CA ARG A 19 6.86 12.99 -3.53
C ARG A 19 5.46 12.40 -3.42
N HIS A 20 4.46 13.15 -3.83
CA HIS A 20 3.09 12.65 -3.86
C HIS A 20 2.88 12.08 -5.25
N VAL A 21 2.78 10.75 -5.35
CA VAL A 21 2.37 10.08 -6.58
C VAL A 21 0.85 9.93 -6.53
N GLU A 22 0.19 10.33 -7.61
CA GLU A 22 -1.26 10.18 -7.74
C GLU A 22 -1.59 8.74 -8.13
N ILE A 23 -2.39 8.07 -7.30
CA ILE A 23 -2.89 6.72 -7.59
C ILE A 23 -4.26 6.84 -8.24
N THR A 24 -4.31 6.64 -9.55
CA THR A 24 -5.55 6.68 -10.34
C THR A 24 -6.37 5.41 -10.15
N ASP A 25 -7.60 5.37 -10.68
CA ASP A 25 -8.39 4.13 -10.70
C ASP A 25 -7.73 3.04 -11.57
N GLU A 26 -6.98 3.42 -12.61
CA GLU A 26 -6.20 2.49 -13.44
C GLU A 26 -5.08 1.83 -12.64
N HIS A 27 -4.31 2.62 -11.86
CA HIS A 27 -3.28 2.06 -10.98
C HIS A 27 -3.88 1.09 -9.96
N VAL A 28 -5.04 1.44 -9.37
CA VAL A 28 -5.75 0.55 -8.44
C VAL A 28 -6.09 -0.79 -9.13
N GLN A 29 -6.64 -0.76 -10.34
CA GLN A 29 -6.99 -1.97 -11.06
C GLN A 29 -5.75 -2.81 -11.40
N ASN A 30 -4.67 -2.18 -11.88
CA ASN A 30 -3.42 -2.88 -12.20
C ASN A 30 -2.82 -3.55 -10.96
N ILE A 31 -2.79 -2.85 -9.82
CA ILE A 31 -2.33 -3.40 -8.53
C ILE A 31 -3.16 -4.63 -8.14
N ILE A 32 -4.49 -4.55 -8.25
CA ILE A 32 -5.38 -5.67 -7.93
C ILE A 32 -5.11 -6.87 -8.85
N ASP A 33 -4.95 -6.62 -10.16
CA ASP A 33 -4.66 -7.66 -11.14
C ASP A 33 -3.30 -8.33 -10.86
N ILE A 34 -2.30 -7.55 -10.45
CA ILE A 34 -0.97 -8.03 -10.03
C ILE A 34 -1.08 -8.86 -8.74
N ALA A 35 -1.79 -8.37 -7.71
CA ALA A 35 -1.99 -9.09 -6.45
C ALA A 35 -2.69 -10.44 -6.65
N GLY A 36 -3.62 -10.50 -7.62
CA GLY A 36 -4.33 -11.74 -7.97
C GLY A 36 -3.42 -12.92 -8.34
N TYR A 37 -2.18 -12.67 -8.80
CA TYR A 37 -1.22 -13.75 -9.06
C TYR A 37 -0.66 -14.39 -7.78
N TRP A 38 -0.56 -13.62 -6.69
CA TRP A 38 0.02 -14.10 -5.43
C TRP A 38 -1.06 -14.50 -4.44
N MET A 39 -2.17 -13.76 -4.31
CA MET A 39 -3.21 -14.00 -3.29
C MET A 39 -3.87 -15.39 -3.30
N THR A 40 -3.73 -16.17 -4.37
CA THR A 40 -4.39 -17.48 -4.54
C THR A 40 -4.04 -18.53 -3.47
N TYR A 41 -2.99 -18.32 -2.65
CA TYR A 41 -2.65 -19.24 -1.56
C TYR A 41 -3.50 -19.04 -0.28
N TRP A 42 -4.14 -17.88 -0.11
CA TRP A 42 -4.90 -17.53 1.10
C TRP A 42 -6.25 -16.85 0.82
N ALA A 43 -6.52 -16.46 -0.42
CA ALA A 43 -7.76 -15.85 -0.86
C ALA A 43 -8.25 -16.44 -2.19
N ALA A 44 -9.56 -16.44 -2.38
CA ALA A 44 -10.25 -16.76 -3.62
C ALA A 44 -11.08 -15.57 -4.10
N SER A 45 -11.28 -15.44 -5.40
CA SER A 45 -12.19 -14.42 -5.94
C SER A 45 -13.61 -14.63 -5.41
N ALA A 46 -14.24 -13.56 -4.94
CA ALA A 46 -15.62 -13.63 -4.50
C ALA A 46 -16.58 -13.81 -5.69
N PRO A 47 -17.71 -14.53 -5.50
CA PRO A 47 -18.74 -14.65 -6.53
C PRO A 47 -19.32 -13.28 -6.88
N ARG A 48 -19.80 -13.11 -8.12
CA ARG A 48 -20.22 -11.80 -8.64
C ARG A 48 -21.35 -11.17 -7.81
N GLU A 49 -22.19 -11.99 -7.20
CA GLU A 49 -23.32 -11.59 -6.36
C GLU A 49 -22.88 -10.92 -5.05
N ALA A 50 -21.63 -11.13 -4.62
CA ALA A 50 -21.08 -10.45 -3.45
C ALA A 50 -20.76 -8.98 -3.76
N TRP A 51 -20.44 -8.63 -5.01
CA TRP A 51 -19.98 -7.29 -5.39
C TRP A 51 -21.04 -6.21 -5.16
N LYS A 52 -20.61 -5.11 -4.55
CA LYS A 52 -21.42 -3.92 -4.30
C LYS A 52 -20.98 -2.75 -5.17
N GLU A 53 -21.86 -1.77 -5.34
CA GLU A 53 -21.49 -0.52 -6.00
C GLU A 53 -20.37 0.18 -5.22
N GLY A 54 -19.30 0.56 -5.90
CA GLY A 54 -18.11 1.17 -5.30
C GLY A 54 -17.00 0.20 -4.89
N ASP A 55 -17.24 -1.11 -4.96
CA ASP A 55 -16.18 -2.10 -4.77
C ASP A 55 -15.20 -2.05 -5.94
N ALA A 56 -13.90 -1.92 -5.62
CA ALA A 56 -12.79 -2.11 -6.55
C ALA A 56 -12.33 -3.57 -6.56
N PHE A 57 -12.35 -4.23 -5.40
CA PHE A 57 -11.96 -5.64 -5.28
C PHE A 57 -12.76 -6.36 -4.20
N VAL A 58 -13.14 -7.61 -4.46
CA VAL A 58 -13.87 -8.46 -3.52
C VAL A 58 -13.30 -9.87 -3.55
N PHE A 59 -12.92 -10.37 -2.38
CA PHE A 59 -12.32 -11.69 -2.24
C PHE A 59 -12.82 -12.39 -0.97
N VAL A 60 -12.69 -13.71 -0.93
CA VAL A 60 -13.00 -14.56 0.21
C VAL A 60 -11.69 -15.11 0.76
N GLU A 61 -11.44 -14.91 2.05
CA GLU A 61 -10.33 -15.51 2.76
C GLU A 61 -10.56 -17.03 2.89
N VAL A 62 -9.60 -17.84 2.45
CA VAL A 62 -9.68 -19.32 2.43
C VAL A 62 -8.68 -19.97 3.39
N GLY A 63 -8.09 -19.20 4.31
CA GLY A 63 -7.11 -19.66 5.30
C GLY A 63 -7.70 -20.51 6.45
N ASP A 64 -6.86 -20.85 7.42
CA ASP A 64 -7.01 -21.82 8.54
C ASP A 64 -8.23 -21.67 9.49
N GLY A 65 -9.20 -20.79 9.19
CA GLY A 65 -10.43 -20.63 9.94
C GLY A 65 -11.60 -21.42 9.32
N ASP A 66 -12.53 -21.87 10.16
CA ASP A 66 -13.77 -22.52 9.71
C ASP A 66 -14.77 -21.53 9.04
N ASP A 67 -14.50 -20.22 9.10
CA ASP A 67 -15.40 -19.17 8.59
C ASP A 67 -14.84 -18.51 7.32
N GLU A 68 -15.57 -18.63 6.20
CA GLU A 68 -15.30 -17.89 4.97
C GLU A 68 -15.60 -16.39 5.19
N VAL A 69 -14.56 -15.56 5.27
CA VAL A 69 -14.70 -14.10 5.43
C VAL A 69 -14.63 -13.43 4.06
N THR A 70 -15.70 -12.73 3.67
CA THR A 70 -15.73 -11.92 2.44
C THR A 70 -15.25 -10.50 2.73
N HIS A 71 -14.21 -10.08 2.04
CA HIS A 71 -13.63 -8.74 2.14
C HIS A 71 -14.04 -7.89 0.94
N HIS A 72 -14.39 -6.63 1.21
CA HIS A 72 -14.74 -5.63 0.19
C HIS A 72 -13.75 -4.48 0.29
N LEU A 73 -13.06 -4.21 -0.82
CA LEU A 73 -12.13 -3.09 -0.93
C LEU A 73 -12.64 -2.07 -1.92
N THR A 74 -12.64 -0.82 -1.49
CA THR A 74 -12.76 0.34 -2.36
C THR A 74 -11.38 0.75 -2.87
N GLY A 75 -11.34 1.47 -3.99
CA GLY A 75 -10.07 2.02 -4.49
C GLY A 75 -9.40 2.95 -3.49
N GLU A 76 -10.17 3.66 -2.67
CA GLU A 76 -9.63 4.54 -1.63
C GLU A 76 -8.87 3.78 -0.55
N GLN A 77 -9.31 2.58 -0.17
CA GLN A 77 -8.58 1.76 0.79
C GLN A 77 -7.23 1.30 0.24
N ILE A 78 -7.15 0.99 -1.05
CA ILE A 78 -5.87 0.68 -1.71
C ILE A 78 -4.94 1.91 -1.69
N ARG A 79 -5.48 3.10 -2.01
CA ARG A 79 -4.71 4.35 -1.97
C ARG A 79 -4.20 4.67 -0.58
N GLN A 80 -5.05 4.51 0.43
CA GLN A 80 -4.69 4.75 1.82
C GLN A 80 -3.58 3.79 2.25
N ALA A 81 -3.72 2.49 1.98
CA ALA A 81 -2.69 1.51 2.31
C ALA A 81 -1.36 1.81 1.61
N TRP A 82 -1.38 2.25 0.35
CA TRP A 82 -0.16 2.64 -0.35
C TRP A 82 0.50 3.85 0.31
N ALA A 83 -0.30 4.85 0.71
CA ALA A 83 0.19 6.03 1.42
C ALA A 83 0.78 5.69 2.79
N GLU A 84 0.18 4.73 3.51
CA GLU A 84 0.71 4.21 4.79
C GLU A 84 2.07 3.52 4.59
N ILE A 85 2.20 2.68 3.56
CA ILE A 85 3.47 2.02 3.21
C ILE A 85 4.54 3.05 2.84
N ALA A 86 4.18 4.03 1.99
CA ALA A 86 5.08 5.10 1.57
C ALA A 86 5.51 6.01 2.75
N ALA A 87 4.68 6.15 3.77
CA ALA A 87 5.01 6.87 5.00
C ALA A 87 5.99 6.10 5.91
N GLY A 88 6.21 4.81 5.66
CA GLY A 88 7.25 4.00 6.30
C GLY A 88 6.89 3.44 7.67
N ASP A 89 5.60 3.35 8.03
CA ASP A 89 5.16 2.91 9.37
C ASP A 89 4.84 1.40 9.45
N HIS A 90 5.69 0.54 8.86
CA HIS A 90 5.43 -0.90 8.85
C HIS A 90 6.67 -1.73 9.20
N SER A 91 6.75 -2.16 10.46
CA SER A 91 7.82 -3.07 10.93
C SER A 91 7.67 -4.52 10.48
N ALA A 92 6.50 -4.89 9.94
CA ALA A 92 6.18 -6.25 9.53
C ALA A 92 6.45 -6.53 8.03
N ILE A 93 6.74 -5.48 7.24
CA ILE A 93 7.04 -5.61 5.82
C ILE A 93 8.55 -5.81 5.64
N SER A 94 8.94 -6.72 4.75
CA SER A 94 10.35 -6.96 4.45
C SER A 94 10.99 -5.72 3.79
N ASN A 95 12.29 -5.52 4.00
CA ASN A 95 13.03 -4.42 3.34
C ASN A 95 13.01 -4.52 1.81
N GLU A 96 12.88 -5.74 1.28
CA GLU A 96 12.79 -5.98 -0.17
C GLU A 96 11.48 -5.43 -0.73
N ILE A 97 10.35 -5.72 -0.09
CA ILE A 97 9.05 -5.19 -0.48
C ILE A 97 9.04 -3.67 -0.33
N LEU A 98 9.56 -3.13 0.78
CA LEU A 98 9.69 -1.68 0.97
C LEU A 98 10.52 -1.01 -0.13
N ALA A 99 11.57 -1.68 -0.63
CA ALA A 99 12.38 -1.16 -1.73
C ALA A 99 11.59 -1.06 -3.04
N GLN A 100 10.67 -2.00 -3.31
CA GLN A 100 9.80 -1.92 -4.49
C GLN A 100 8.85 -0.71 -4.42
N PHE A 101 8.23 -0.46 -3.27
CA PHE A 101 7.41 0.75 -3.09
C PHE A 101 8.21 2.04 -3.25
N ALA A 102 9.45 2.06 -2.75
CA ALA A 102 10.33 3.20 -2.94
C ALA A 102 10.71 3.40 -4.43
N GLU A 103 10.98 2.33 -5.17
CA GLU A 103 11.25 2.38 -6.60
C GLU A 103 10.03 2.86 -7.40
N ALA A 104 8.85 2.31 -7.13
CA ALA A 104 7.58 2.74 -7.72
C ALA A 104 7.30 4.24 -7.46
N LEU A 105 7.55 4.68 -6.22
CA LEU A 105 7.42 6.09 -5.84
C LEU A 105 8.42 6.99 -6.61
N ASP A 106 9.66 6.53 -6.78
CA ASP A 106 10.70 7.29 -7.48
C ASP A 106 10.48 7.35 -9.00
N ALA A 107 9.92 6.29 -9.57
CA ALA A 107 9.49 6.23 -10.97
C ALA A 107 8.22 7.04 -11.23
N GLY A 108 7.38 7.23 -10.22
CA GLY A 108 6.05 7.82 -10.37
C GLY A 108 5.03 6.86 -10.97
N GLU A 109 5.27 5.54 -10.85
CA GLU A 109 4.48 4.45 -11.41
C GLU A 109 4.07 3.50 -10.26
N PRO A 110 2.92 3.74 -9.58
CA PRO A 110 2.52 2.99 -8.39
C PRO A 110 2.34 1.48 -8.57
N ASP A 111 2.03 1.06 -9.79
CA ASP A 111 1.83 -0.32 -10.22
C ASP A 111 3.12 -0.98 -10.74
N LEU A 112 4.27 -0.30 -10.62
CA LEU A 112 5.61 -0.87 -10.80
C LEU A 112 6.04 -1.66 -9.54
N ILE A 113 5.23 -2.63 -9.16
CA ILE A 113 5.46 -3.55 -8.05
C ILE A 113 5.18 -4.98 -8.50
N ASP A 114 5.80 -5.96 -7.86
CA ASP A 114 5.51 -7.35 -8.15
C ASP A 114 4.26 -7.87 -7.42
N ALA A 115 3.93 -9.13 -7.68
CA ALA A 115 2.76 -9.80 -7.12
C ALA A 115 2.82 -9.94 -5.58
N GLU A 116 4.01 -10.08 -4.99
CA GLU A 116 4.18 -10.20 -3.54
C GLU A 116 4.00 -8.85 -2.84
N ALA A 117 4.58 -7.79 -3.40
CA ALA A 117 4.39 -6.43 -2.91
C ALA A 117 2.92 -5.98 -3.06
N ALA A 118 2.27 -6.32 -4.18
CA ALA A 118 0.85 -6.03 -4.38
C ALA A 118 -0.06 -6.82 -3.41
N ASP A 119 0.27 -8.08 -3.10
CA ASP A 119 -0.43 -8.85 -2.06
C ASP A 119 -0.33 -8.20 -0.67
N VAL A 120 0.89 -7.79 -0.27
CA VAL A 120 1.09 -7.06 0.99
C VAL A 120 0.23 -5.80 1.07
N LEU A 121 0.15 -5.05 -0.03
CA LEU A 121 -0.71 -3.86 -0.11
C LEU A 121 -2.19 -4.21 0.07
N VAL A 122 -2.68 -5.26 -0.58
CA VAL A 122 -4.06 -5.72 -0.45
C VAL A 122 -4.36 -6.22 0.97
N GLN A 123 -3.43 -6.94 1.60
CA GLN A 123 -3.56 -7.36 2.99
C GLN A 123 -3.63 -6.17 3.94
N ILE A 124 -2.80 -5.15 3.76
CA ILE A 124 -2.86 -3.94 4.59
C ILE A 124 -4.19 -3.22 4.37
N ALA A 125 -4.64 -3.08 3.12
CA ALA A 125 -5.92 -2.44 2.80
C ALA A 125 -7.14 -3.17 3.39
N ALA A 126 -7.12 -4.51 3.42
CA ALA A 126 -8.23 -5.34 3.90
C ALA A 126 -8.17 -5.64 5.39
N LEU A 127 -6.99 -5.92 5.92
CA LEU A 127 -6.78 -6.48 7.25
C LEU A 127 -6.09 -5.50 8.21
N GLY A 128 -5.55 -4.39 7.69
CA GLY A 128 -4.76 -3.41 8.45
C GLY A 128 -3.38 -3.93 8.88
N LYS A 129 -2.96 -5.11 8.39
CA LYS A 129 -1.70 -5.77 8.74
C LYS A 129 -1.37 -6.84 7.70
N VAL A 130 -0.09 -7.21 7.63
CA VAL A 130 0.35 -8.41 6.89
C VAL A 130 0.13 -9.63 7.78
N VAL A 131 -0.59 -10.62 7.25
CA VAL A 131 -0.91 -11.90 7.91
C VAL A 131 -0.29 -13.08 7.17
N TYR A 132 -0.24 -12.98 5.85
CA TYR A 132 0.14 -14.02 4.93
C TYR A 132 1.41 -13.57 4.18
N GLY A 133 2.43 -14.44 4.11
CA GLY A 133 3.75 -14.13 3.53
C GLY A 133 4.74 -15.26 3.72
#